data_AF-A0A7X3BYW1-F1
#
_entry.id   AF-A0A7X3BYW1-F1
#
_cell.length_a   1.000
_cell.length_b   1.000
_cell.length_c   1.000
_cell.angle_alpha   90.00
_cell.angle_beta   90.00
_cell.angle_gamma   90.00
#
_symmetry.space_group_name_H-M   'P 1'
#
loop_
_entity.id
_entity.type
_entity.pdbx_description
1 polymer ?
#
loop_
_entity_poly.entity_id
_entity_poly.type
_entity_poly.pdbx_seq_one_letter_code
_entity_poly.pdbx_strand_id
1 'polypeptide(L)'
;INYTTDGYPKEKIGEPNQWVLKHRKVWEDHHGLIPKGYSIVFLDGDKTNYDISNLACLSKNEIARMNQNHLFTSNADLTKSGIGLTKLTNKIREVEKNG
;
A
#
# COMPACT_ATOMS: atom_id res chain seq x y z
N ILE A 1 3.79 14.30 15.57
CA ILE A 1 4.05 13.30 14.49
C ILE A 1 5.56 13.17 14.35
N ASN A 2 6.06 11.94 14.21
CA ASN A 2 7.47 11.66 13.91
C ASN A 2 7.55 11.03 12.51
N TYR A 3 8.70 11.02 11.85
CA TYR A 3 8.87 10.41 10.53
C TYR A 3 9.87 9.25 10.60
N THR A 4 9.74 8.29 9.69
CA THR A 4 10.79 7.30 9.42
C THR A 4 11.89 7.93 8.55
N THR A 5 13.03 7.27 8.42
CA THR A 5 14.14 7.74 7.57
C THR A 5 13.75 7.85 6.09
N ASP A 6 12.81 7.02 5.65
CA ASP A 6 12.21 7.03 4.31
C ASP A 6 10.94 7.92 4.22
N GLY A 7 10.68 8.76 5.23
CA GLY A 7 9.68 9.83 5.18
C GLY A 7 8.23 9.41 5.47
N TYR A 8 7.99 8.23 6.04
CA TYR A 8 6.65 7.82 6.46
C TYR A 8 6.26 8.40 7.83
N PRO A 9 5.09 9.02 7.94
CA PRO A 9 4.59 9.57 9.20
C PRO A 9 4.23 8.48 10.23
N LYS A 10 4.62 8.74 11.48
CA LYS A 10 4.34 7.94 12.68
C LYS A 10 3.52 8.74 13.69
N GLU A 11 2.55 8.08 14.29
CA GLU A 11 1.70 8.58 15.36
C GLU A 11 2.06 7.90 16.68
N LYS A 12 2.11 8.67 17.77
CA LYS A 12 2.39 8.14 19.10
C LYS A 12 1.10 7.58 19.66
N ILE A 13 1.12 6.33 20.09
CA ILE A 13 -0.06 5.64 20.65
C ILE A 13 0.12 5.26 22.13
N GLY A 14 1.30 5.49 22.70
CA GLY A 14 1.57 5.20 24.11
C GLY A 14 3.00 5.51 24.54
N GLU A 15 3.22 5.43 25.84
CA GLU A 15 4.52 5.65 26.50
C GLU A 15 5.25 4.32 26.77
N PRO A 16 6.59 4.34 26.92
CA PRO A 16 7.46 5.48 26.64
C PRO A 16 7.72 5.69 25.13
N ASN A 17 7.60 4.64 24.30
CA ASN A 17 8.00 4.69 22.88
C ASN A 17 7.09 3.84 21.98
N GLN A 18 5.77 3.91 22.18
CA GLN A 18 4.84 3.19 21.31
C GLN A 18 4.39 4.09 20.16
N TRP A 19 4.83 3.74 18.95
CA TRP A 19 4.54 4.47 17.71
C TRP A 19 4.06 3.51 16.63
N VAL A 20 3.12 3.98 15.81
CA VAL A 20 2.62 3.24 14.65
C VAL A 20 2.71 4.10 13.40
N LEU A 21 2.84 3.45 12.26
CA LEU A 21 2.76 4.13 10.97
C LEU A 21 1.33 4.62 10.75
N LYS A 22 1.17 5.92 10.50
CA LYS A 22 -0.16 6.56 10.47
C LYS A 22 -1.08 5.96 9.41
N HIS A 23 -0.57 5.74 8.20
CA HIS A 23 -1.33 5.12 7.11
C HIS A 23 -1.77 3.68 7.41
N ARG A 24 -0.95 2.91 8.15
CA ARG A 24 -1.33 1.55 8.58
C ARG A 24 -2.44 1.61 9.63
N LYS A 25 -2.32 2.52 10.61
CA LYS A 25 -3.37 2.75 11.61
C LYS A 25 -4.69 3.12 10.95
N VAL A 26 -4.69 4.10 10.04
CA VAL A 26 -5.90 4.53 9.31
C VAL A 26 -6.53 3.37 8.54
N TRP A 27 -5.72 2.54 7.89
CA TRP A 27 -6.21 1.33 7.22
C TRP A 27 -6.84 0.34 8.20
N GLU A 28 -6.14 0.03 9.29
CA GLU A 28 -6.57 -0.96 10.29
C GLU A 28 -7.84 -0.53 11.01
N ASP A 29 -8.01 0.77 11.29
CA ASP A 29 -9.21 1.33 11.89
C ASP A 29 -10.45 1.20 10.98
N HIS A 30 -10.28 1.12 9.65
CA HIS A 30 -11.39 1.01 8.68
C HIS A 30 -11.64 -0.42 8.17
N HIS A 31 -10.59 -1.18 7.90
CA HIS A 31 -10.66 -2.49 7.23
C HIS A 31 -10.19 -3.66 8.11
N GLY A 32 -9.62 -3.38 9.29
CA GLY A 32 -9.00 -4.38 10.15
C GLY A 32 -7.56 -4.71 9.78
N LEU A 33 -7.06 -5.81 10.36
CA LEU A 33 -5.64 -6.16 10.35
C LEU A 33 -5.07 -6.33 8.92
N ILE A 34 -3.86 -5.79 8.71
CA ILE A 34 -3.13 -5.97 7.46
C ILE A 34 -2.58 -7.40 7.40
N PRO A 35 -2.93 -8.21 6.37
CA PRO A 35 -2.46 -9.59 6.29
C PRO A 35 -0.94 -9.71 6.19
N LYS A 36 -0.37 -10.83 6.66
CA LYS A 36 1.07 -11.09 6.55
C LYS A 36 1.49 -11.09 5.07
N GLY A 37 2.54 -10.32 4.76
CA GLY A 37 3.05 -10.20 3.39
C GLY A 37 2.34 -9.13 2.55
N TYR A 38 1.48 -8.32 3.16
CA TYR A 38 0.85 -7.16 2.55
C TYR A 38 1.39 -5.87 3.16
N SER A 39 1.30 -4.78 2.40
CA SER A 39 1.66 -3.43 2.81
C SER A 39 0.59 -2.45 2.32
N ILE A 40 0.48 -1.33 3.03
CA ILE A 40 -0.39 -0.22 2.63
C ILE A 40 0.43 0.75 1.78
N VAL A 41 -0.12 1.13 0.63
CA VAL A 41 0.48 2.09 -0.31
C VAL A 41 -0.42 3.31 -0.46
N PHE A 42 0.19 4.46 -0.76
CA PHE A 42 -0.49 5.70 -1.14
C PHE A 42 -0.68 5.70 -2.65
N LEU A 43 -1.91 5.86 -3.14
CA LEU A 43 -2.22 5.77 -4.56
C LEU A 43 -1.64 6.95 -5.36
N ASP A 44 -1.59 8.14 -4.74
CA ASP A 44 -0.98 9.36 -5.31
C ASP A 44 0.51 9.52 -4.97
N GLY A 45 1.09 8.61 -4.17
CA GLY A 45 2.46 8.70 -3.68
C GLY A 45 2.70 9.77 -2.60
N ASP A 46 1.68 10.55 -2.21
CA ASP A 46 1.78 11.51 -1.11
C ASP A 46 1.62 10.78 0.24
N LYS A 47 2.73 10.63 0.94
CA LYS A 47 2.80 9.96 2.25
C LYS A 47 2.03 10.68 3.36
N THR A 48 1.49 11.86 3.08
CA THR A 48 0.69 12.67 4.01
C THR A 48 -0.80 12.65 3.71
N ASN A 49 -1.22 12.09 2.56
CA ASN A 49 -2.62 11.90 2.22
C ASN A 49 -3.15 10.56 2.76
N TYR A 50 -3.69 10.61 3.98
CA TYR A 50 -4.25 9.43 4.65
C TYR A 50 -5.74 9.21 4.39
N ASP A 51 -6.34 9.84 3.38
CA ASP A 51 -7.72 9.52 3.02
C ASP A 51 -7.80 8.02 2.71
N ILE A 52 -8.77 7.32 3.31
CA ILE A 52 -8.90 5.87 3.16
C ILE A 52 -9.07 5.47 1.69
N SER A 53 -9.65 6.34 0.86
CA SER A 53 -9.79 6.14 -0.59
C SER A 53 -8.47 6.29 -1.36
N ASN A 54 -7.47 6.97 -0.79
CA ASN A 54 -6.10 7.09 -1.31
C ASN A 54 -5.18 5.96 -0.82
N LEU A 55 -5.65 5.07 0.05
CA LEU A 55 -4.87 3.94 0.55
C LEU A 55 -5.28 2.65 -0.15
N ALA A 56 -4.30 1.79 -0.42
CA ALA A 56 -4.54 0.45 -0.92
C ALA A 56 -3.67 -0.58 -0.20
N CYS A 57 -4.24 -1.76 0.07
CA CYS A 57 -3.52 -2.91 0.62
C CYS A 57 -3.13 -3.86 -0.50
N LEU A 58 -1.82 -4.04 -0.69
CA LEU A 58 -1.23 -4.87 -1.75
C LEU A 58 -0.24 -5.87 -1.17
N SER A 59 -0.19 -7.05 -1.77
CA SER A 59 0.86 -8.03 -1.48
C SER A 59 2.22 -7.52 -1.93
N LYS A 60 3.29 -8.01 -1.29
CA LYS A 60 4.68 -7.70 -1.70
C LYS A 60 4.96 -8.02 -3.17
N ASN A 61 4.33 -9.06 -3.73
CA ASN A 61 4.48 -9.44 -5.14
C ASN A 61 3.81 -8.41 -6.07
N GLU A 62 2.60 -7.95 -5.73
CA GLU A 62 1.93 -6.89 -6.49
C GLU A 62 2.73 -5.59 -6.45
N ILE A 63 3.24 -5.18 -5.29
CA ILE A 63 4.08 -3.98 -5.16
C ILE A 63 5.37 -4.12 -6.00
N ALA A 64 6.02 -5.28 -5.96
CA ALA A 64 7.21 -5.53 -6.78
C ALA A 64 6.92 -5.38 -8.28
N ARG A 65 5.80 -5.92 -8.76
CA ARG A 65 5.38 -5.82 -10.17
C ARG A 65 4.97 -4.40 -10.55
N MET A 66 4.28 -3.68 -9.65
CA MET A 66 3.95 -2.28 -9.84
C MET A 66 5.22 -1.43 -10.01
N ASN A 67 6.24 -1.65 -9.17
CA ASN A 67 7.53 -0.97 -9.27
C ASN A 67 8.30 -1.35 -10.54
N GLN A 68 8.39 -2.64 -10.88
CA GLN A 68 9.09 -3.13 -12.07
C GLN A 68 8.50 -2.56 -13.37
N ASN A 69 7.19 -2.35 -13.41
CA ASN A 69 6.48 -1.83 -14.56
C ASN A 69 6.23 -0.31 -14.47
N HIS A 70 6.80 0.39 -13.49
CA HIS A 70 6.64 1.83 -13.28
C HIS A 70 5.16 2.30 -13.23
N LEU A 71 4.31 1.53 -12.55
CA LEU A 71 2.86 1.76 -12.49
C LEU A 71 2.40 2.59 -11.29
N PHE A 72 3.31 2.97 -10.39
CA PHE A 72 3.03 3.99 -9.38
C PHE A 72 3.21 5.38 -10.01
N THR A 73 2.19 6.21 -9.89
CA THR A 73 2.18 7.57 -10.44
C THR A 73 1.72 8.57 -9.37
N SER A 74 1.85 9.87 -9.66
CA SER A 74 1.27 10.91 -8.79
C SER A 74 -0.25 11.05 -8.92
N ASN A 75 -0.89 10.31 -9.83
CA ASN A 75 -2.34 10.29 -10.01
C ASN A 75 -2.91 9.00 -9.43
N ALA A 76 -3.77 9.13 -8.42
CA ALA A 76 -4.35 8.00 -7.71
C ALA A 76 -5.14 7.03 -8.62
N ASP A 77 -5.89 7.56 -9.59
CA ASP A 77 -6.70 6.74 -10.50
C ASP A 77 -5.85 5.95 -11.51
N LEU A 78 -4.74 6.53 -11.98
CA LEU A 78 -3.78 5.82 -12.82
C LEU A 78 -3.07 4.71 -12.04
N THR A 79 -2.63 4.99 -10.80
CA THR A 79 -2.06 3.97 -9.92
C THR A 79 -3.06 2.84 -9.64
N LYS A 80 -4.33 3.18 -9.37
CA LYS A 80 -5.41 2.20 -9.17
C LYS A 80 -5.65 1.35 -10.40
N SER A 81 -5.58 1.93 -11.60
CA SER A 81 -5.66 1.21 -12.87
C SER A 81 -4.46 0.26 -13.04
N GLY A 82 -3.25 0.70 -12.70
CA GLY A 82 -2.04 -0.13 -12.68
C GLY A 82 -2.14 -1.33 -11.73
N ILE A 83 -2.75 -1.15 -10.56
CA ILE A 83 -3.05 -2.25 -9.62
C ILE A 83 -3.98 -3.27 -10.28
N GLY A 84 -5.05 -2.81 -10.94
CA GLY A 84 -5.98 -3.67 -11.68
C GLY A 84 -5.26 -4.49 -12.76
N LEU A 85 -4.42 -3.84 -13.57
CA LEU A 85 -3.61 -4.50 -14.60
C LEU A 85 -2.65 -5.54 -14.00
N THR A 86 -2.01 -5.21 -12.88
CA THR A 86 -1.09 -6.12 -12.18
C THR A 86 -1.81 -7.36 -11.67
N LYS A 87 -2.99 -7.20 -11.06
CA LYS A 87 -3.82 -8.30 -10.57
C LYS A 87 -4.27 -9.22 -11.70
N LEU A 88 -4.75 -8.62 -12.80
CA LEU A 88 -5.17 -9.38 -13.98
C LEU A 88 -4.01 -10.19 -14.58
N THR A 89 -2.86 -9.55 -14.79
CA THR A 89 -1.66 -10.22 -15.33
C THR A 89 -1.17 -11.34 -14.41
N ASN A 90 -1.26 -11.16 -13.09
CA ASN A 90 -0.90 -12.23 -12.14
C ASN A 90 -1.84 -13.43 -12.28
N LYS A 91 -3.15 -13.18 -12.41
CA LYS A 91 -4.13 -14.25 -12.52
C LYS A 91 -4.00 -15.04 -13.83
N ILE A 92 -3.73 -14.35 -14.95
CA ILE A 92 -3.46 -14.99 -16.24
C ILE A 92 -2.28 -15.97 -16.12
N ARG A 93 -1.14 -15.52 -15.57
CA ARG A 93 0.05 -16.36 -15.38
C ARG A 93 -0.18 -17.54 -14.45
N GLU A 94 -1.01 -17.38 -13.42
CA GLU A 94 -1.38 -18.47 -12.52
C GLU A 94 -2.17 -19.57 -13.25
N VAL A 95 -3.13 -19.17 -14.09
CA VAL A 95 -3.94 -20.09 -14.89
C VAL A 95 -3.08 -20.82 -15.93
N GLU A 96 -2.22 -20.11 -16.65
CA GLU A 96 -1.31 -20.70 -17.65
C GLU A 96 -0.32 -21.71 -17.07
N LYS A 97 0.09 -21.53 -15.80
CA LYS A 97 1.02 -22.45 -15.13
C LYS A 97 0.33 -23.70 -14.60
N ASN A 98 -0.97 -23.61 -14.30
CA ASN A 98 -1.76 -24.68 -13.70
C ASN A 98 -2.55 -25.50 -14.73
N GLY A 99 -2.59 -25.06 -16.00
CA GLY A 99 -3.11 -25.83 -17.13
C GLY A 99 -2.00 -26.57 -17.85
#